data_AF-A0A7S2I313-F1
#
_entry.id   AF-A0A7S2I313-F1
#
_cell.length_a   1.000
_cell.length_b   1.000
_cell.length_c   1.000
_cell.angle_alpha   90.00
_cell.angle_beta   90.00
_cell.angle_gamma   90.00
#
_symmetry.space_group_name_H-M   'P 1'
#
loop_
_entity.id
_entity.type
_entity.pdbx_description
1 polymer ?
#
loop_
_entity_poly.entity_id
_entity_poly.type
_entity_poly.pdbx_seq_one_letter_code
_entity_poly.pdbx_strand_id
1 'polypeptide(L)'
;IRLNGTKRKSRVIQGSLNPMWNQTFKFPGWRSALMSGHVLIELYDRDTLAKDDHLGSAQLPMARLLEDMGHRMSMGISEQAFTLDIVPQGEVTLKLRLVEQRKLD
;
A
#
# COMPACT_ATOMS: atom_id res chain seq x y z
N ILE A 1 2.81 -5.25 -1.75
CA ILE A 1 1.61 -4.85 -0.97
C ILE A 1 0.74 -6.06 -0.72
N ARG A 2 0.31 -6.29 0.53
CA ARG A 2 -0.65 -7.31 0.91
C ARG A 2 -1.80 -6.71 1.70
N LEU A 3 -3.00 -7.23 1.49
CA LEU A 3 -4.18 -6.92 2.29
C LEU A 3 -5.06 -8.17 2.33
N ASN A 4 -5.46 -8.60 3.52
CA ASN A 4 -6.34 -9.75 3.76
C ASN A 4 -5.95 -11.00 2.94
N GLY A 5 -4.67 -11.38 2.99
CA GLY A 5 -4.12 -12.52 2.25
C GLY A 5 -3.88 -12.29 0.75
N THR A 6 -4.44 -11.22 0.16
CA THR A 6 -4.21 -10.89 -1.25
C THR A 6 -2.88 -10.16 -1.42
N LYS A 7 -1.97 -10.69 -2.24
CA LYS A 7 -0.68 -10.06 -2.57
C LYS A 7 -0.72 -9.42 -3.96
N ARG A 8 -0.20 -8.19 -4.05
CA ARG A 8 0.08 -7.48 -5.30
C ARG A 8 1.54 -7.01 -5.30
N LYS A 9 2.21 -7.16 -6.44
CA LYS A 9 3.60 -6.73 -6.67
C LYS A 9 3.63 -5.63 -7.73
N SER A 10 4.50 -4.64 -7.55
CA SER A 10 4.76 -3.60 -8.55
C SER A 10 5.72 -4.07 -9.63
N ARG A 11 5.82 -3.26 -10.69
CA ARG A 11 6.97 -3.32 -11.59
C ARG A 11 8.25 -3.02 -10.83
N VAL A 12 9.35 -3.57 -11.31
CA VAL A 12 10.69 -3.19 -10.83
C VAL A 12 11.15 -1.96 -11.61
N ILE A 13 11.76 -1.04 -10.88
CA ILE A 13 12.45 0.13 -11.44
C ILE A 13 13.93 -0.09 -11.13
N GLN A 14 14.73 -0.32 -12.15
CA GLN A 14 16.15 -0.61 -12.01
C GLN A 14 16.96 0.68 -11.85
N GLY A 15 18.05 0.62 -11.08
CA GLY A 15 19.05 1.68 -11.00
C GLY A 15 18.55 2.98 -10.34
N SER A 16 17.62 2.91 -9.40
CA SER A 16 17.10 4.09 -8.71
C SER A 16 16.90 3.84 -7.22
N LEU A 17 17.46 4.73 -6.39
CA LEU A 17 17.19 4.81 -4.94
C LEU A 17 15.91 5.59 -4.61
N ASN A 18 15.34 6.30 -5.60
CA ASN A 18 14.11 7.08 -5.46
C ASN A 18 13.09 6.68 -6.55
N PRO A 19 12.70 5.39 -6.61
CA PRO A 19 11.83 4.88 -7.67
C PRO A 19 10.43 5.49 -7.61
N MET A 20 9.95 6.00 -8.75
CA MET A 20 8.57 6.45 -8.91
C MET A 20 7.71 5.36 -9.59
N TRP A 21 7.06 4.52 -8.79
CA TRP A 21 6.22 3.45 -9.34
C TRP A 21 4.98 3.96 -10.04
N ASN A 22 4.28 4.93 -9.44
CA ASN A 22 3.00 5.47 -9.91
C ASN A 22 1.99 4.38 -10.31
N GLN A 23 2.01 3.25 -9.59
CA GLN A 23 1.20 2.08 -9.88
C GLN A 23 0.05 1.97 -8.89
N THR A 24 -1.17 1.78 -9.39
CA THR A 24 -2.36 1.60 -8.56
C THR A 24 -2.75 0.13 -8.47
N PHE A 25 -3.03 -0.32 -7.25
CA PHE A 25 -3.61 -1.63 -6.99
C PHE A 25 -5.01 -1.49 -6.40
N LYS A 26 -5.93 -2.35 -6.85
CA LYS A 26 -7.28 -2.44 -6.30
C LYS A 26 -7.41 -3.70 -5.46
N PHE A 27 -7.97 -3.53 -4.26
CA PHE A 27 -8.29 -4.60 -3.33
C PHE A 27 -9.81 -4.56 -3.07
N PRO A 28 -10.61 -5.34 -3.82
CA PRO A 28 -12.04 -5.41 -3.58
C PRO A 28 -12.30 -6.16 -2.28
N GLY A 29 -13.32 -5.73 -1.54
CA GLY A 29 -13.72 -6.37 -0.30
C GLY A 29 -14.89 -5.65 0.36
N TRP A 30 -15.61 -6.35 1.21
CA TRP A 30 -16.64 -5.76 2.05
C TRP A 30 -16.00 -4.80 3.06
N ARG A 31 -16.64 -3.66 3.32
CA ARG A 31 -16.14 -2.65 4.26
C ARG A 31 -15.79 -3.25 5.63
N SER A 32 -16.64 -4.14 6.15
CA SER A 32 -16.42 -4.87 7.41
C SER A 32 -15.13 -5.69 7.40
N ALA A 33 -14.88 -6.46 6.33
CA ALA A 33 -13.67 -7.26 6.19
C ALA A 33 -12.41 -6.39 5.97
N LEU A 34 -12.55 -5.23 5.34
CA LEU A 34 -11.45 -4.27 5.20
C LEU A 34 -11.10 -3.63 6.54
N MET A 35 -12.07 -3.30 7.41
CA MET A 35 -11.83 -2.65 8.71
C MET A 35 -10.93 -3.46 9.65
N SER A 36 -11.03 -4.78 9.64
CA SER A 36 -10.17 -5.66 10.46
C SER A 36 -8.77 -5.90 9.85
N GLY A 37 -8.53 -5.43 8.62
CA GLY A 37 -7.30 -5.68 7.89
C GLY A 37 -6.19 -4.66 8.14
N HIS A 38 -4.98 -5.04 7.76
CA HIS A 38 -3.85 -4.12 7.64
C HIS A 38 -3.26 -4.22 6.23
N VAL A 39 -2.86 -3.08 5.69
CA VAL A 39 -2.04 -3.04 4.47
C VAL A 39 -0.60 -3.27 4.89
N LEU A 40 0.00 -4.36 4.42
CA LEU A 40 1.43 -4.63 4.57
C LEU A 40 2.15 -4.22 3.28
N ILE A 41 3.14 -3.36 3.43
CA ILE A 41 4.03 -2.89 2.37
C ILE A 41 5.39 -3.50 2.66
N GLU A 42 6.00 -4.08 1.64
CA GLU A 42 7.31 -4.70 1.72
C GLU A 42 8.06 -4.21 0.48
N LEU A 43 9.23 -3.62 0.68
CA LEU A 43 10.16 -3.22 -0.39
C LEU A 43 11.26 -4.27 -0.50
N TYR A 44 11.64 -4.52 -1.74
CA TYR A 44 12.66 -5.48 -2.08
C TYR A 44 13.54 -4.89 -3.18
N ASP A 45 14.86 -5.09 -3.07
CA ASP A 45 15.77 -4.93 -4.19
C ASP A 45 15.72 -6.19 -5.05
N ARG A 46 15.67 -6.04 -6.37
CA ARG A 46 15.60 -7.18 -7.27
C ARG A 46 16.99 -7.50 -7.80
N ASP A 47 17.47 -8.68 -7.43
CA ASP A 47 18.66 -9.28 -8.00
C ASP A 47 18.30 -10.34 -9.04
N THR A 48 19.00 -10.31 -10.18
CA THR A 48 18.77 -11.29 -11.26
C THR A 48 19.41 -12.65 -10.99
N LEU A 49 20.42 -12.69 -10.12
CA LEU A 49 21.25 -13.87 -9.84
C LEU A 49 21.17 -14.33 -8.38
N ALA A 50 20.46 -13.59 -7.53
CA ALA A 50 20.30 -13.87 -6.12
C ALA A 50 18.82 -13.75 -5.71
N LYS A 51 18.54 -14.08 -4.44
CA LYS A 51 17.23 -13.82 -3.86
C LYS A 51 17.10 -12.32 -3.62
N ASP A 52 15.96 -11.74 -4.00
CA ASP A 52 15.62 -10.35 -3.71
C ASP A 52 15.91 -9.97 -2.24
N ASP A 53 16.71 -8.93 -2.03
CA ASP A 53 17.03 -8.39 -0.72
C ASP A 53 15.86 -7.60 -0.15
N HIS A 54 15.48 -7.88 1.10
CA HIS A 54 14.41 -7.13 1.75
C HIS A 54 14.93 -5.78 2.24
N LEU A 55 14.32 -4.69 1.78
CA LEU A 55 14.70 -3.32 2.13
C LEU A 55 13.84 -2.72 3.24
N GLY A 56 12.79 -3.43 3.65
CA GLY A 56 11.98 -3.09 4.80
C GLY A 56 10.49 -3.10 4.53
N SER A 57 9.74 -2.94 5.60
CA SER A 57 8.31 -3.06 5.63
C SER A 57 7.64 -1.92 6.37
N ALA A 58 6.38 -1.69 6.01
CA ALA A 58 5.50 -0.76 6.69
C ALA A 58 4.10 -1.36 6.78
N GLN A 59 3.40 -1.08 7.88
CA GLN A 59 2.05 -1.56 8.11
C GLN A 59 1.09 -0.41 8.42
N LEU A 60 -0.10 -0.49 7.83
CA LEU A 60 -1.15 0.49 8.02
C LEU A 60 -2.48 -0.20 8.35
N PRO A 61 -3.04 0.02 9.56
CA PRO A 61 -4.37 -0.46 9.89
C PRO A 61 -5.42 0.20 8.98
N MET A 62 -6.25 -0.60 8.32
CA MET A 62 -7.32 -0.09 7.45
C MET A 62 -8.42 0.63 8.23
N ALA A 63 -8.64 0.28 9.50
CA ALA A 63 -9.58 0.97 10.38
C ALA A 63 -9.32 2.47 10.43
N ARG A 64 -8.05 2.88 10.65
CA ARG A 64 -7.65 4.30 10.69
C ARG A 64 -7.99 5.03 9.41
N LEU A 65 -7.71 4.40 8.26
CA LEU A 65 -8.07 4.98 6.96
C LEU A 65 -9.58 5.11 6.79
N LEU A 66 -10.34 4.07 7.13
CA LEU A 66 -11.79 4.06 6.93
C LEU A 66 -12.52 5.02 7.87
N GLU A 67 -11.97 5.26 9.07
CA GLU A 67 -12.39 6.31 10.00
C GLU A 67 -12.12 7.69 9.40
N ASP A 68 -10.87 7.99 9.07
CA ASP A 68 -10.46 9.28 8.47
C ASP A 68 -11.28 9.63 7.23
N MET A 69 -11.58 8.64 6.40
CA MET A 69 -12.32 8.80 5.16
C MET A 69 -13.83 8.84 5.36
N GLY A 70 -14.35 8.21 6.42
CA GLY A 70 -15.76 8.31 6.81
C GLY A 70 -16.13 9.71 7.30
N HIS A 71 -15.19 10.42 7.94
CA HIS A 71 -15.39 11.80 8.38
C HIS A 71 -15.28 12.82 7.25
N ARG A 72 -14.53 12.51 6.18
CA ARG A 72 -14.28 13.40 5.05
C ARG A 72 -15.26 13.09 3.92
N MET A 73 -16.43 13.73 3.92
CA MET A 73 -17.47 13.61 2.87
C MET A 73 -17.03 14.07 1.46
N SER A 74 -15.74 14.34 1.19
CA SER A 74 -15.22 14.62 -0.15
C SER A 74 -14.02 13.73 -0.51
N MET A 75 -14.23 12.93 -1.57
CA MET A 75 -13.27 12.22 -2.43
C MET A 75 -12.14 11.36 -1.84
N GLY A 76 -12.01 11.27 -0.51
CA GLY A 76 -11.30 10.22 0.23
C GLY A 76 -9.96 9.80 -0.37
N ILE A 77 -9.01 10.72 -0.49
CA ILE A 77 -7.62 10.36 -0.79
C ILE A 77 -6.79 10.70 0.43
N SER A 78 -6.13 9.70 1.02
CA SER A 78 -5.11 9.88 2.04
C SER A 78 -3.75 9.62 1.43
N GLU A 79 -2.85 10.60 1.48
CA GLU A 79 -1.44 10.39 1.17
C GLU A 79 -0.68 10.18 2.47
N GLN A 80 0.08 9.10 2.55
CA GLN A 80 0.81 8.74 3.75
C GLN A 80 2.20 8.23 3.39
N ALA A 81 3.18 8.80 4.10
CA ALA A 81 4.57 8.39 4.06
C ALA A 81 4.86 7.40 5.18
N PHE A 82 5.66 6.38 4.88
CA PHE A 82 6.07 5.35 5.83
C PHE A 82 7.57 5.17 5.79
N THR A 83 8.21 5.28 6.95
CA THR A 83 9.62 4.91 7.11
C THR A 83 9.76 3.40 7.09
N LEU A 84 10.78 2.90 6.40
CA LEU A 84 11.09 1.47 6.33
C LEU A 84 11.79 1.02 7.62
N ASP A 85 11.30 -0.07 8.20
CA ASP A 85 11.68 -0.56 9.53
C ASP A 85 13.15 -1.02 9.70
N ILE A 86 13.79 -1.53 8.66
CA ILE A 86 15.12 -2.15 8.77
C ILE A 86 16.27 -1.36 8.11
N VAL A 87 15.98 -0.23 7.47
CA VAL A 87 17.01 0.60 6.83
C VAL A 87 17.21 1.93 7.58
N PRO A 88 18.45 2.46 7.63
CA PRO A 88 18.70 3.73 8.33
C PRO A 88 17.97 4.92 7.72
N GLN A 89 17.75 4.87 6.39
CA GLN A 89 17.07 5.90 5.61
C GLN A 89 16.26 5.20 4.53
N GLY A 90 14.98 5.53 4.45
CA GLY A 90 14.08 4.97 3.45
C GLY A 90 12.63 5.31 3.79
N GLU A 91 11.94 5.88 2.82
CA GLU A 91 10.53 6.24 2.94
C GLU A 91 9.77 5.73 1.71
N VAL A 92 8.55 5.27 1.93
CA VAL A 92 7.60 4.97 0.85
C VAL A 92 6.34 5.80 1.04
N THR A 93 5.92 6.49 -0.02
CA THR A 93 4.70 7.29 -0.03
C THR A 93 3.61 6.57 -0.80
N LEU A 94 2.43 6.45 -0.20
CA LEU A 94 1.25 5.85 -0.81
C LEU A 94 0.08 6.81 -0.81
N LYS A 95 -0.67 6.79 -1.91
CA LYS A 95 -2.00 7.40 -2.01
C LYS A 95 -3.05 6.30 -1.90
N LEU A 96 -3.93 6.42 -0.91
CA LEU A 96 -4.99 5.47 -0.61
C LEU A 96 -6.33 6.11 -0.93
N ARG A 97 -7.20 5.35 -1.60
CA ARG A 97 -8.57 5.77 -1.93
C ARG A 97 -9.54 4.63 -1.71
N LEU A 98 -10.63 4.91 -0.98
CA LEU A 98 -11.79 4.04 -0.88
C LEU A 98 -12.69 4.35 -2.07
N VAL A 99 -13.02 3.31 -2.82
CA VAL A 99 -13.94 3.42 -3.95
C VAL A 99 -15.12 2.53 -3.66
N GLU A 100 -16.27 3.14 -3.38
CA GLU A 100 -17.52 2.39 -3.28
C GLU A 100 -17.92 1.91 -4.67
N GLN A 101 -18.12 0.60 -4.79
CA GLN A 101 -18.72 0.04 -5.99
C GLN A 101 -20.23 0.15 -5.85
N ARG A 102 -20.84 1.09 -6.57
CA ARG A 102 -22.28 1.04 -6.81
C ARG A 102 -22.54 -0.10 -7.78
N LYS A 103 -23.47 -1.00 -7.46
CA LYS A 103 -24.08 -1.82 -8.50
C LYS A 103 -24.78 -0.86 -9.46
N LEU A 104 -24.50 -1.00 -10.75
CA LEU A 104 -25.38 -0.47 -11.77
C LEU A 104 -26.55 -1.46 -11.81
N ASP A 105 -27.75 -0.96 -11.50
CA ASP A 105 -29.02 -1.70 -11.65
C ASP A 105 -29.36 -1.89 -13.13
#